data_AF-A0A1I7JNN3-F1
#
_entry.id   AF-A0A1I7JNN3-F1
#
_cell.length_a   1.000
_cell.length_b   1.000
_cell.length_c   1.000
_cell.angle_alpha   90.00
_cell.angle_beta   90.00
_cell.angle_gamma   90.00
#
_symmetry.space_group_name_H-M   'P 1'
#
loop_
_entity.id
_entity.type
_entity.pdbx_description
1 polymer ?
#
loop_
_entity_poly.entity_id
_entity_poly.type
_entity_poly.pdbx_seq_one_letter_code
_entity_poly.pdbx_strand_id
1 'polypeptide(L)'
;MNRSEKRIEIKKLDEQLKEYEDDLVMLEETYKVIKLDYESIVKDVYEPTKTYDMTPLKIYGNDIYEGAEEHRKKIVVEIRKNLKDTEKFMSELLVAKKNIQKAIQECEDKRKSFEAELDIS
;
A
#
# COMPACT_ATOMS: atom_id res chain seq x y z
N MET A 1 23.41 -32.25 -8.37
CA MET A 1 22.20 -32.09 -9.19
C MET A 1 22.56 -32.36 -10.64
N ASN A 2 21.87 -33.29 -11.32
CA ASN A 2 22.13 -33.63 -12.71
C ASN A 2 21.52 -32.60 -13.68
N ARG A 3 21.84 -32.67 -14.99
CA ARG A 3 21.34 -31.70 -15.99
C ARG A 3 19.81 -31.62 -16.05
N SER A 4 19.12 -32.76 -15.90
CA SER A 4 17.66 -32.83 -15.93
C SER A 4 17.05 -32.09 -14.74
N GLU A 5 17.58 -32.33 -13.54
CA GLU A 5 17.16 -31.67 -12.30
C GLU A 5 17.37 -30.15 -12.36
N LYS A 6 18.49 -29.68 -12.94
CA LYS A 6 18.74 -28.24 -13.16
C LYS A 6 17.71 -27.59 -14.07
N ARG A 7 17.34 -28.25 -15.17
CA ARG A 7 16.30 -27.74 -16.08
C ARG A 7 14.93 -27.65 -15.42
N ILE A 8 14.59 -28.61 -14.57
CA ILE A 8 13.33 -28.58 -13.79
C ILE A 8 13.37 -27.41 -12.80
N GLU A 9 14.48 -27.21 -12.12
CA GLU A 9 14.62 -26.13 -11.14
C GLU A 9 14.59 -24.74 -11.79
N ILE A 10 15.21 -24.57 -12.96
CA ILE A 10 15.10 -23.33 -13.76
C ILE A 10 13.63 -23.05 -14.10
N LYS A 11 12.88 -24.06 -14.57
CA LYS A 11 11.47 -23.88 -14.91
C LYS A 11 10.63 -23.45 -13.70
N LYS A 12 10.90 -24.02 -12.52
CA LYS A 12 10.23 -23.60 -11.27
C LYS A 12 10.58 -22.15 -10.91
N LEU A 13 11.84 -21.75 -11.09
CA LEU A 13 12.26 -20.38 -10.83
C LEU A 13 11.57 -19.40 -11.79
N ASP A 14 11.39 -19.76 -13.06
CA ASP A 14 10.65 -18.94 -14.02
C ASP A 14 9.17 -18.80 -13.64
N GLU A 15 8.54 -19.88 -13.17
CA GLU A 15 7.17 -19.85 -12.64
C GLU A 15 7.07 -18.95 -11.41
N GLN A 16 8.00 -19.06 -10.46
CA GLN A 16 8.06 -18.21 -9.26
C GLN A 16 8.33 -16.73 -9.59
N LEU A 17 9.22 -16.45 -10.54
CA LEU A 17 9.50 -15.09 -10.98
C LEU A 17 8.24 -14.43 -11.54
N LYS A 18 7.49 -15.17 -12.35
CA LYS A 18 6.21 -14.67 -12.89
C LYS A 18 5.20 -14.38 -11.78
N GLU A 19 5.07 -15.25 -10.78
CA GLU A 19 4.19 -15.03 -9.63
C GLU A 19 4.59 -13.75 -8.86
N TYR A 20 5.88 -13.54 -8.63
CA TYR A 20 6.36 -12.33 -7.96
C TYR A 20 6.17 -11.05 -8.79
N GLU A 21 6.29 -11.11 -10.11
CA GLU A 21 6.00 -9.99 -11.00
C GLU A 21 4.50 -9.62 -10.95
N ASP A 22 3.61 -10.62 -10.99
CA ASP A 22 2.17 -10.42 -10.87
C ASP A 22 1.81 -9.80 -9.49
N ASP A 23 2.42 -10.30 -8.40
CA ASP A 23 2.24 -9.75 -7.05
C ASP A 23 2.72 -8.29 -6.95
N LEU A 24 3.83 -7.94 -7.61
CA LEU A 24 4.32 -6.56 -7.64
C LEU A 24 3.34 -5.62 -8.32
N VAL A 25 2.78 -6.02 -9.47
CA VAL A 25 1.78 -5.23 -10.19
C VAL A 25 0.57 -4.98 -9.29
N MET A 26 0.05 -6.05 -8.66
CA MET A 26 -1.09 -5.97 -7.75
C MET A 26 -0.82 -5.04 -6.55
N LEU A 27 0.36 -5.11 -5.96
CA LEU A 27 0.75 -4.22 -4.85
C LEU A 27 0.86 -2.76 -5.28
N GLU A 28 1.43 -2.50 -6.46
CA GLU A 28 1.57 -1.14 -6.99
C GLU A 28 0.22 -0.49 -7.29
N GLU A 29 -0.69 -1.23 -7.92
CA GLU A 29 -2.05 -0.78 -8.20
C GLU A 29 -2.82 -0.52 -6.90
N THR A 30 -2.74 -1.44 -5.95
CA THR A 30 -3.39 -1.32 -4.63
C THR A 30 -2.87 -0.09 -3.89
N TYR A 31 -1.55 0.10 -3.83
CA TYR A 31 -0.94 1.27 -3.20
C TYR A 31 -1.41 2.58 -3.84
N LYS A 32 -1.49 2.61 -5.18
CA LYS A 32 -1.92 3.81 -5.92
C LYS A 32 -3.37 4.18 -5.60
N VAL A 33 -4.28 3.20 -5.59
CA VAL A 33 -5.70 3.44 -5.24
C VAL A 33 -5.82 3.99 -3.82
N ILE A 34 -5.19 3.32 -2.85
CA ILE A 34 -5.24 3.74 -1.44
C ILE A 34 -4.67 5.14 -1.25
N LYS A 35 -3.56 5.46 -1.94
CA LYS A 35 -2.94 6.77 -1.87
C LYS A 35 -3.87 7.87 -2.40
N LEU A 36 -4.56 7.63 -3.50
CA LEU A 36 -5.52 8.61 -4.06
C LEU A 36 -6.69 8.84 -3.11
N ASP A 37 -7.25 7.77 -2.54
CA ASP A 37 -8.34 7.87 -1.56
C ASP A 37 -7.90 8.60 -0.29
N TYR A 38 -6.68 8.29 0.20
CA TYR A 38 -6.06 8.97 1.33
C TYR A 38 -5.94 10.48 1.08
N GLU A 39 -5.37 10.87 -0.06
CA GLU A 39 -5.19 12.28 -0.43
C GLU A 39 -6.53 13.03 -0.57
N SER A 40 -7.56 12.40 -1.13
CA SER A 40 -8.91 12.97 -1.20
C SER A 40 -9.52 13.16 0.18
N ILE A 41 -9.44 12.17 1.08
CA ILE A 41 -9.97 12.30 2.44
C ILE A 41 -9.25 13.42 3.21
N VAL A 42 -7.91 13.49 3.09
CA VAL A 42 -7.13 14.54 3.75
C VAL A 42 -7.58 15.92 3.28
N LYS A 43 -7.70 16.11 1.97
CA LYS A 43 -8.04 17.41 1.36
C LYS A 43 -9.50 17.80 1.58
N ASP A 44 -10.43 16.87 1.39
CA ASP A 44 -11.85 17.18 1.25
C ASP A 44 -12.60 17.04 2.59
N VAL A 45 -12.09 16.21 3.52
CA VAL A 45 -12.79 15.88 4.77
C VAL A 45 -12.00 16.29 6.01
N TYR A 46 -10.68 16.03 6.03
CA TYR A 46 -9.86 16.28 7.22
C TYR A 46 -9.42 17.73 7.37
N GLU A 47 -9.40 18.55 6.32
CA GLU A 47 -9.27 20.02 6.42
C GLU A 47 -10.63 20.65 6.79
N PRO A 48 -11.03 20.69 8.07
CA PRO A 48 -12.42 20.87 8.46
C PRO A 48 -12.82 22.35 8.40
N THR A 49 -11.83 23.24 8.30
CA THR A 49 -12.00 24.69 8.20
C THR A 49 -12.65 25.13 6.88
N LYS A 50 -12.72 24.25 5.87
CA LYS A 50 -13.41 24.54 4.60
C LYS A 50 -14.72 23.78 4.43
N THR A 51 -14.78 22.50 4.81
CA THR A 51 -15.93 21.64 4.51
C THR A 51 -16.99 21.62 5.63
N TYR A 52 -16.59 21.90 6.87
CA TYR A 52 -17.43 21.78 8.06
C TYR A 52 -17.41 23.05 8.92
N ASP A 53 -17.53 24.24 8.31
CA ASP A 53 -17.70 25.47 9.07
C ASP A 53 -19.07 25.48 9.77
N MET A 54 -19.06 25.35 11.10
CA MET A 54 -20.26 25.38 11.93
C MET A 54 -20.67 26.80 12.34
N THR A 55 -19.88 27.82 11.99
CA THR A 55 -20.17 29.23 12.34
C THR A 55 -21.59 29.67 11.96
N PRO A 56 -22.17 29.28 10.81
CA PRO A 56 -23.56 29.61 10.48
C PRO A 56 -24.59 29.12 11.51
N LEU A 57 -24.30 28.07 12.27
CA LEU A 57 -25.22 27.54 13.29
C LEU A 57 -25.36 28.45 14.51
N LYS A 58 -24.48 29.44 14.70
CA LYS A 58 -24.60 30.44 15.76
C LYS A 58 -25.92 31.22 15.71
N ILE A 59 -26.55 31.31 14.53
CA ILE A 59 -27.86 31.98 14.37
C ILE A 59 -28.98 31.27 15.16
N TYR A 60 -28.81 29.98 15.45
CA TYR A 60 -29.76 29.17 16.21
C TYR A 60 -29.44 29.12 17.71
N GLY A 61 -28.42 29.86 18.16
CA GLY A 61 -27.97 29.92 19.55
C GLY A 61 -26.64 29.20 19.80
N ASN A 62 -25.98 29.58 20.90
CA ASN A 62 -24.66 29.04 21.25
C ASN A 62 -24.70 27.55 21.56
N ASP A 63 -25.75 27.04 22.23
CA ASP A 63 -25.86 25.62 22.58
C ASP A 63 -25.84 24.70 21.34
N ILE A 64 -26.55 25.10 20.27
CA ILE A 64 -26.58 24.34 19.01
C ILE A 64 -25.22 24.40 18.31
N TYR A 65 -24.59 25.58 18.29
CA TYR A 65 -23.25 25.75 17.73
C TYR A 65 -22.21 24.90 18.47
N GLU A 66 -22.21 24.93 19.80
CA GLU A 66 -21.27 24.18 20.64
C GLU A 66 -21.45 22.67 20.48
N GLY A 67 -22.70 22.18 20.43
CA GLY A 67 -22.99 20.78 20.14
C GLY A 67 -22.47 20.35 18.77
N ALA A 68 -22.72 21.15 17.72
CA ALA A 68 -22.22 20.88 16.37
C ALA A 68 -20.69 20.89 16.29
N GLU A 69 -20.04 21.82 17.00
CA GLU A 69 -18.58 21.87 17.11
C GLU A 69 -18.00 20.66 17.84
N GLU A 70 -18.67 20.16 18.89
CA GLU A 70 -18.26 18.93 19.57
C GLU A 70 -18.35 17.71 18.64
N HIS A 71 -19.44 17.59 17.87
CA HIS A 71 -19.58 16.55 16.85
C HIS A 71 -18.50 16.65 15.77
N ARG A 72 -18.24 17.87 15.26
CA ARG A 72 -17.15 18.11 14.29
C ARG A 72 -15.80 17.65 14.85
N LYS A 73 -15.49 17.98 16.10
CA LYS A 73 -14.24 17.55 16.76
C LYS A 73 -14.14 16.02 16.85
N LYS A 74 -15.23 15.33 17.20
CA LYS A 74 -15.26 13.86 17.26
C LYS A 74 -14.98 13.25 15.88
N ILE A 75 -15.64 13.74 14.83
CA ILE A 75 -15.42 13.31 13.45
C ILE A 75 -13.95 13.50 13.05
N VAL A 76 -13.37 14.67 13.33
CA VAL A 76 -11.95 14.95 13.01
C VAL A 76 -11.00 13.98 13.73
N VAL A 77 -11.26 13.67 15.01
CA VAL A 77 -10.44 12.72 15.77
C VAL A 77 -10.53 11.31 15.19
N GLU A 78 -11.73 10.85 14.84
CA GLU A 78 -11.93 9.52 14.24
C GLU A 78 -11.28 9.41 12.87
N ILE A 79 -11.47 10.41 12.01
CA ILE A 79 -10.82 10.47 10.70
C ILE A 79 -9.30 10.47 10.85
N ARG A 80 -8.75 11.25 11.79
CA ARG A 80 -7.30 11.28 12.04
C ARG A 80 -6.74 9.90 12.37
N LYS A 81 -7.45 9.13 13.19
CA LYS A 81 -7.04 7.78 13.57
C LYS A 81 -6.99 6.88 12.33
N ASN A 82 -8.07 6.88 11.55
CA ASN A 82 -8.16 6.05 10.34
C ASN A 82 -7.09 6.45 9.31
N LEU A 83 -6.87 7.75 9.10
CA LEU A 83 -5.80 8.25 8.22
C LEU A 83 -4.42 7.75 8.66
N LYS A 84 -4.12 7.80 9.96
CA LYS A 84 -2.85 7.28 10.49
C LYS A 84 -2.71 5.77 10.27
N ASP A 85 -3.78 5.02 10.46
CA ASP A 85 -3.79 3.57 10.22
C ASP A 85 -3.59 3.28 8.71
N THR A 86 -4.18 4.09 7.82
CA THR A 86 -3.95 4.02 6.37
C THR A 86 -2.51 4.35 5.99
N GLU A 87 -1.87 5.37 6.57
CA GLU A 87 -0.46 5.68 6.36
C GLU A 87 0.46 4.52 6.77
N LYS A 88 0.15 3.89 7.89
CA LYS A 88 0.87 2.70 8.36
C LYS A 88 0.72 1.55 7.38
N PHE A 89 -0.50 1.28 6.92
CA PHE A 89 -0.76 0.23 5.93
C PHE A 89 -0.03 0.49 4.60
N MET A 90 -0.06 1.72 4.10
CA MET A 90 0.72 2.11 2.90
C MET A 90 2.23 1.89 3.10
N SER A 91 2.75 2.16 4.30
CA SER A 91 4.15 1.90 4.63
C SER A 91 4.46 0.40 4.64
N GLU A 92 3.56 -0.44 5.16
CA GLU A 92 3.67 -1.89 5.14
C GLU A 92 3.67 -2.45 3.72
N LEU A 93 2.84 -1.90 2.82
CA LEU A 93 2.85 -2.26 1.39
C LEU A 93 4.20 -1.97 0.72
N LEU A 94 4.83 -0.83 1.05
CA LEU A 94 6.16 -0.50 0.52
C LEU A 94 7.24 -1.47 1.02
N VAL A 95 7.13 -1.94 2.26
CA VAL A 95 8.03 -2.97 2.80
C VAL A 95 7.80 -4.31 2.09
N ALA A 96 6.54 -4.72 1.89
CA ALA A 96 6.20 -5.93 1.15
C ALA A 96 6.76 -5.90 -0.27
N LYS A 97 6.60 -4.78 -0.99
CA LYS A 97 7.18 -4.55 -2.32
C LYS A 97 8.70 -4.75 -2.32
N LYS A 98 9.43 -4.17 -1.37
CA LYS A 98 10.89 -4.35 -1.26
C LYS A 98 11.28 -5.81 -1.03
N ASN A 99 10.51 -6.53 -0.23
CA ASN A 99 10.78 -7.95 0.05
C ASN A 99 10.59 -8.80 -1.21
N ILE A 100 9.54 -8.55 -1.99
CA ILE A 100 9.32 -9.26 -3.26
C ILE A 100 10.42 -8.95 -4.27
N GLN A 101 10.83 -7.68 -4.39
CA GLN A 101 11.97 -7.31 -5.25
C GLN A 101 13.26 -8.04 -4.87
N LYS A 102 13.50 -8.25 -3.57
CA LYS A 102 14.64 -9.04 -3.09
C LYS A 102 14.50 -10.52 -3.47
N ALA A 103 13.31 -11.09 -3.32
CA ALA A 103 13.04 -12.48 -3.68
C ALA A 103 13.21 -12.72 -5.20
N ILE A 104 12.78 -11.77 -6.04
CA ILE A 104 13.03 -11.79 -7.49
C ILE A 104 14.53 -11.84 -7.78
N GLN A 105 15.32 -10.95 -7.16
CA GLN A 105 16.77 -10.93 -7.35
C GLN A 105 17.41 -12.27 -6.96
N GLU A 106 17.02 -12.85 -5.82
CA GLU A 106 17.52 -14.14 -5.36
C GLU A 106 17.16 -15.27 -6.34
N CYS A 107 15.94 -15.28 -6.87
CA CYS A 107 15.50 -16.23 -7.89
C CYS A 107 16.27 -16.08 -9.20
N GLU A 108 16.47 -14.85 -9.68
CA GLU A 108 17.25 -14.58 -10.89
C GLU A 108 18.71 -15.03 -10.74
N ASP A 109 19.35 -14.73 -9.61
CA ASP A 109 20.74 -15.10 -9.36
C ASP A 109 20.90 -16.62 -9.32
N LYS A 110 19.95 -17.31 -8.68
CA LYS A 110 19.91 -18.79 -8.67
C LYS A 110 19.68 -19.36 -10.07
N ARG A 111 18.79 -18.74 -10.87
CA ARG A 111 18.53 -19.17 -12.25
C ARG A 111 19.79 -19.02 -13.11
N LYS A 112 20.43 -17.85 -13.07
CA LYS A 112 21.69 -17.56 -13.80
C LYS A 112 22.80 -18.54 -13.41
N SER A 113 22.91 -18.90 -12.13
CA SER A 113 23.87 -19.91 -11.67
C SER A 113 23.62 -21.27 -12.32
N PHE A 114 22.37 -21.74 -12.35
CA PHE A 114 22.05 -23.03 -12.99
C PHE A 114 22.22 -23.00 -14.51
N GLU A 115 21.90 -21.88 -15.17
CA GLU A 115 22.14 -21.68 -16.60
C GLU A 115 23.65 -21.77 -16.92
N ALA A 116 24.49 -21.04 -16.17
CA ALA A 116 25.94 -21.08 -16.34
C ALA A 116 26.52 -22.48 -16.12
N GLU A 117 26.04 -23.21 -15.11
CA GLU A 117 26.46 -24.59 -14.87
C GLU A 117 26.01 -25.59 -15.94
N LEU A 118 24.94 -25.28 -16.69
CA LEU A 118 24.47 -26.09 -17.83
C LEU A 118 25.24 -25.79 -19.11
N ASP A 119 25.76 -24.58 -19.26
CA ASP A 119 26.57 -24.15 -20.40
C ASP A 119 28.03 -24.64 -20.32
N ILE A 120 28.56 -24.80 -19.10
CA ILE A 120 29.93 -25.31 -18.86
C ILE A 120 29.99 -26.85 -18.85
N SER A 121 28.84 -27.51 -18.64
CA SER A 121 28.69 -28.98 -18.60
C SER A 121 28.28 -29.56 -19.94
#